data_AF-A0AA42NK06-F1
#
_entry.id   AF-A0AA42NK06-F1
#
_cell.length_a   1.000
_cell.length_b   1.000
_cell.length_c   1.000
_cell.angle_alpha   90.00
_cell.angle_beta   90.00
_cell.angle_gamma   90.00
#
_symmetry.space_group_name_H-M   'P 1'
#
loop_
_entity.id
_entity.type
_entity.pdbx_description
1 polymer ?
#
loop_
_entity_poly.entity_id
_entity_poly.type
_entity_poly.pdbx_seq_one_letter_code
_entity_poly.pdbx_strand_id
1 'polypeptide(L)'
;MTISANQWDVAFSTLQQFERQLISPELFCWNYMVEKCGISKPTLWRNKDFVREFQRVKSLTKNYAGGEQYFDQVVSLETARIREYDQQIVKLKAQVEELTRQLSRERERVLYASMIARRKNIDPAEFLEETPLFRKAGKAAKVIKLPSKET
;
A
#
# COMPACT_ATOMS: atom_id res chain seq x y z
N MET A 1 -6.27 31.03 19.42
CA MET A 1 -5.99 31.31 17.99
C MET A 1 -6.02 30.01 17.22
N THR A 2 -6.93 29.90 16.26
CA THR A 2 -6.99 28.80 15.29
C THR A 2 -6.04 29.15 14.14
N ILE A 3 -5.03 28.31 13.91
CA ILE A 3 -4.12 28.48 12.77
C ILE A 3 -4.87 28.05 11.51
N SER A 4 -4.80 28.84 10.44
CA SER A 4 -5.42 28.49 9.16
C SER A 4 -4.62 27.41 8.43
N ALA A 5 -5.29 26.61 7.59
CA ALA A 5 -4.62 25.61 6.75
C ALA A 5 -3.48 26.24 5.92
N ASN A 6 -3.73 27.42 5.36
CA ASN A 6 -2.74 28.17 4.58
C ASN A 6 -1.45 28.47 5.35
N GLN A 7 -1.52 28.77 6.66
CA GLN A 7 -0.31 29.02 7.46
C GLN A 7 0.53 27.75 7.67
N TRP A 8 -0.13 26.59 7.76
CA TRP A 8 0.57 25.31 7.80
C TRP A 8 1.20 24.98 6.45
N ASP A 9 0.51 25.25 5.34
CA ASP A 9 1.05 25.03 4.00
C ASP A 9 2.31 25.89 3.76
N VAL A 10 2.31 27.14 4.23
CA VAL A 10 3.50 28.01 4.22
C VAL A 10 4.63 27.41 5.07
N ALA A 11 4.32 26.84 6.23
CA ALA A 11 5.33 26.23 7.10
C ALA A 11 5.97 24.99 6.48
N PHE A 12 5.18 24.08 5.92
CA PHE A 12 5.69 22.88 5.26
C PHE A 12 6.40 23.20 3.95
N SER A 13 5.90 24.15 3.14
CA SER A 13 6.58 24.58 1.92
C SER A 13 7.93 25.24 2.21
N THR A 14 8.05 25.99 3.31
CA THR A 14 9.35 26.56 3.73
C THR A 14 10.36 25.46 4.08
N LEU A 15 9.94 24.38 4.75
CA LEU A 15 10.81 23.22 4.99
C LEU A 15 11.27 22.55 3.69
N GLN A 16 10.38 22.40 2.70
CA GLN A 16 10.72 21.84 1.39
C GLN A 16 11.72 22.71 0.62
N GLN A 17 11.66 24.04 0.77
CA GLN A 17 12.62 24.95 0.14
C GLN A 17 14.04 24.75 0.69
N PHE A 18 14.19 24.52 2.00
CA PHE A 18 15.48 24.17 2.60
C PHE A 18 15.97 22.79 2.15
N GLU A 19 15.08 21.80 2.07
CA GLU A 19 15.42 20.46 1.59
C GLU A 19 15.98 20.48 0.15
N ARG A 20 15.43 21.34 -0.71
CA ARG A 20 15.84 21.54 -2.10
C ARG A 20 16.97 22.55 -2.28
N GLN A 21 17.55 23.06 -1.18
CA GLN A 21 18.57 24.11 -1.19
C GLN A 21 18.19 25.38 -1.98
N LEU A 22 16.89 25.69 -2.07
CA LEU A 22 16.40 26.95 -2.67
C LEU A 22 16.68 28.16 -1.77
N ILE A 23 16.85 27.88 -0.46
CA ILE A 23 17.28 28.84 0.56
C ILE A 23 18.59 28.33 1.14
N SER A 24 19.49 29.25 1.49
CA SER A 24 20.76 28.89 2.14
C SER A 24 20.50 28.07 3.42
N PRO A 25 21.13 26.88 3.57
CA PRO A 25 21.01 26.04 4.76
C PRO A 25 21.37 26.75 6.07
N GLU A 26 22.22 27.77 6.03
CA GLU A 26 22.66 28.55 7.20
C GLU A 26 21.52 29.35 7.86
N LEU A 27 20.49 29.69 7.08
CA LEU A 27 19.33 30.42 7.57
C LEU A 27 18.35 29.51 8.34
N PHE A 28 18.61 28.20 8.38
CA PHE A 28 17.72 27.24 9.02
C PHE A 28 17.69 27.42 10.55
N CYS A 29 16.66 28.08 11.04
CA CYS A 29 16.42 28.28 12.46
C CYS A 29 14.93 28.45 12.79
N TRP A 30 14.59 28.28 14.07
CA TRP A 30 13.20 28.49 14.52
C TRP A 30 12.72 29.92 14.26
N ASN A 31 13.58 30.92 14.40
CA ASN A 31 13.22 32.32 14.22
C ASN A 31 12.77 32.58 12.78
N TYR A 32 13.51 32.03 11.81
CA TYR A 32 13.17 32.11 10.39
C TYR A 32 11.79 31.52 10.10
N MET A 33 11.48 30.35 10.66
CA MET A 33 10.18 29.70 10.47
C MET A 33 9.05 30.52 11.10
N VAL A 34 9.25 31.07 12.30
CA VAL A 34 8.26 31.91 12.97
C VAL A 34 7.98 33.18 12.17
N GLU A 35 9.02 33.82 11.65
CA GLU A 35 8.92 35.03 10.83
C GLU A 35 8.20 34.77 9.50
N LYS A 36 8.56 33.70 8.78
CA LYS A 36 7.95 33.38 7.48
C LYS A 36 6.52 32.87 7.57
N CYS A 37 6.22 32.05 8.57
CA CYS A 37 4.91 31.40 8.66
C CYS A 37 3.91 32.21 9.49
N GLY A 38 4.40 33.19 10.28
CA GLY A 38 3.57 33.93 11.24
C GLY A 38 3.03 33.06 12.39
N ILE A 39 3.59 31.86 12.58
CA ILE A 39 3.17 30.92 13.63
C ILE A 39 4.19 30.96 14.76
N SER A 40 3.72 31.11 16.00
CA SER A 40 4.60 31.04 17.17
C SER A 40 5.23 29.65 17.34
N LYS A 41 6.50 29.62 17.78
CA LYS A 41 7.25 28.37 18.04
C LYS A 41 6.49 27.36 18.90
N PRO A 42 5.83 27.73 20.02
CA PRO A 42 5.07 26.77 20.82
C PRO A 42 3.96 26.07 20.04
N THR A 43 3.31 26.77 19.10
CA THR A 43 2.24 26.16 18.30
C THR A 43 2.79 25.23 17.23
N LEU A 44 3.93 25.57 16.60
CA LEU A 44 4.64 24.65 15.71
C LEU A 44 5.07 23.37 16.45
N TRP A 45 5.55 23.50 17.69
CA TRP A 45 5.98 22.38 18.54
C TRP A 45 4.85 21.41 18.91
N ARG A 46 3.61 21.89 19.00
CA ARG A 46 2.45 21.03 19.32
C ARG A 46 2.09 20.09 18.17
N ASN A 47 2.45 20.43 16.94
CA ASN A 47 2.23 19.59 15.77
C ASN A 47 3.39 18.59 15.62
N LYS A 48 3.14 17.33 15.97
CA LYS A 48 4.15 16.26 15.93
C LYS A 48 4.70 16.00 14.53
N ASP A 49 3.86 16.10 13.50
CA ASP A 49 4.29 15.89 12.11
C ASP A 49 5.23 16.99 11.65
N PHE A 50 4.90 18.25 11.98
CA PHE A 50 5.78 19.37 11.68
C PHE A 50 7.12 19.25 12.42
N VAL A 51 7.12 18.88 13.70
CA VAL A 51 8.36 18.71 14.47
C VAL A 51 9.23 17.59 13.88
N ARG A 52 8.62 16.48 13.44
CA ARG A 52 9.34 15.39 12.78
C ARG A 52 10.02 15.87 11.49
N GLU A 53 9.28 16.58 10.62
CA GLU A 53 9.85 17.14 9.39
C GLU A 53 10.92 18.20 9.68
N PHE A 54 10.71 19.06 10.66
CA PHE A 54 11.68 20.07 11.06
C PHE A 54 13.01 19.43 11.48
N GLN A 55 12.99 18.37 12.30
CA GLN A 55 14.21 17.66 12.70
C GLN A 55 14.87 16.94 11.52
N ARG A 56 14.09 16.34 10.63
CA ARG A 56 14.61 15.70 9.41
C ARG A 56 15.36 16.71 8.53
N VAL A 57 14.72 17.84 8.23
CA VAL A 57 15.31 18.90 7.40
C VAL A 57 16.50 19.54 8.11
N LYS A 58 16.46 19.72 9.42
CA LYS A 58 17.60 20.23 10.21
C LYS A 58 18.86 19.38 10.01
N SER A 59 18.72 18.06 10.02
CA SER A 59 19.85 17.15 9.77
C SER A 59 20.37 17.29 8.35
N LEU A 60 19.48 17.38 7.36
CA LEU A 60 19.86 17.59 5.96
C LEU A 60 20.59 18.93 5.76
N THR A 61 20.05 20.02 6.29
CA THR A 61 20.66 21.36 6.16
C THR A 61 22.03 21.41 6.83
N LYS A 62 22.25 20.67 7.91
CA LYS A 62 23.57 20.57 8.55
C LYS A 62 24.59 19.89 7.62
N ASN A 63 24.21 18.79 6.98
CA ASN A 63 25.07 18.08 6.02
C ASN A 63 25.35 18.95 4.78
N TYR A 64 24.35 19.69 4.31
CA TYR A 64 24.50 20.65 3.21
C TYR A 64 25.45 21.79 3.56
N ALA A 65 25.31 22.39 4.75
CA ALA A 65 26.20 23.46 5.22
C ALA A 65 27.64 22.98 5.41
N GLY A 66 27.84 21.70 5.80
CA GLY A 66 29.16 21.08 5.88
C GLY A 66 29.77 20.69 4.52
N GLY A 67 29.02 20.85 3.42
CA GLY A 67 29.44 20.42 2.08
C GLY A 67 29.48 18.90 1.88
N GLU A 68 28.96 18.13 2.83
CA GLU A 68 28.98 16.66 2.81
C GLU A 68 27.94 16.09 1.83
N GLN A 69 26.87 16.84 1.58
CA GLN A 69 25.75 16.43 0.72
C GLN A 69 25.23 17.62 -0.10
N TYR A 70 24.60 17.33 -1.23
CA TYR A 70 23.85 18.29 -2.05
C TYR A 70 22.51 17.68 -2.43
N PHE A 71 21.51 18.52 -2.66
CA PHE A 71 20.23 18.08 -3.17
C PHE A 71 20.39 17.65 -4.63
N ASP A 72 20.15 16.37 -4.87
CA ASP A 72 20.08 15.80 -6.22
C ASP A 72 18.62 15.44 -6.54
N GLN A 73 18.07 16.13 -7.54
CA GLN A 73 16.70 15.93 -7.99
C GLN A 73 16.47 14.52 -8.54
N VAL A 74 17.47 13.93 -9.22
CA VAL A 74 17.36 12.58 -9.80
C VAL A 74 17.25 11.55 -8.68
N VAL A 75 18.16 11.62 -7.71
CA VAL A 75 18.16 10.73 -6.54
C VAL A 75 16.88 10.90 -5.71
N SER A 76 16.38 12.14 -5.57
CA SER A 76 15.12 12.42 -4.87
C SER A 76 13.90 11.77 -5.56
N LEU A 77 13.82 11.83 -6.90
CA LEU A 77 12.75 11.18 -7.66
C LEU A 77 12.85 9.65 -7.61
N GLU A 78 14.06 9.10 -7.69
CA GLU A 78 14.28 7.65 -7.57
C GLU A 78 13.88 7.14 -6.19
N THR A 79 14.28 7.83 -5.11
CA THR A 79 13.88 7.45 -3.75
C THR A 79 12.38 7.56 -3.52
N ALA A 80 11.70 8.54 -4.13
CA ALA A 80 10.24 8.60 -4.09
C ALA A 80 9.61 7.38 -4.79
N ARG A 81 10.09 7.01 -5.98
CA ARG A 81 9.61 5.83 -6.71
C ARG A 81 9.87 4.53 -5.95
N ILE A 82 11.04 4.38 -5.31
CA ILE A 82 11.34 3.23 -4.45
C ILE A 82 10.31 3.11 -3.31
N ARG A 83 9.98 4.21 -2.64
CA ARG A 83 8.96 4.22 -1.57
C ARG A 83 7.59 3.79 -2.07
N GLU A 84 7.20 4.18 -3.27
CA GLU A 84 5.94 3.74 -3.89
C GLU A 84 5.95 2.22 -4.11
N TYR A 85 7.05 1.67 -4.61
CA TYR A 85 7.21 0.22 -4.76
C TYR A 85 7.17 -0.50 -3.42
N ASP A 86 7.82 0.01 -2.38
CA ASP A 86 7.78 -0.57 -1.04
C ASP A 86 6.34 -0.62 -0.49
N GLN A 87 5.56 0.45 -0.68
CA GLN A 87 4.15 0.47 -0.29
C GLN A 87 3.32 -0.57 -1.07
N GLN A 88 3.59 -0.75 -2.36
CA GLN A 88 2.95 -1.79 -3.17
C GLN A 88 3.32 -3.19 -2.68
N ILE A 89 4.59 -3.42 -2.35
CA ILE A 89 5.07 -4.69 -1.78
C ILE A 89 4.33 -5.01 -0.48
N VAL A 90 4.17 -4.04 0.42
CA VAL A 90 3.42 -4.25 1.67
C VAL A 90 1.97 -4.64 1.38
N LYS A 91 1.30 -3.95 0.46
CA LYS A 91 -0.09 -4.27 0.07
C LYS A 91 -0.19 -5.67 -0.53
N LEU A 92 0.70 -6.03 -1.44
CA LEU A 92 0.72 -7.35 -2.08
C LEU A 92 0.99 -8.47 -1.07
N LYS A 93 1.91 -8.26 -0.13
CA LYS A 93 2.17 -9.22 0.95
C LYS A 93 0.92 -9.46 1.82
N ALA A 94 0.22 -8.39 2.20
CA ALA A 94 -1.03 -8.51 2.94
C ALA A 94 -2.13 -9.25 2.15
N GLN A 95 -2.21 -9.03 0.83
CA GLN A 95 -3.13 -9.77 -0.03
C GLN A 95 -2.78 -11.26 -0.13
N VAL A 96 -1.50 -11.60 -0.26
CA VAL A 96 -1.04 -13.00 -0.27
C VAL A 96 -1.37 -13.69 1.04
N GLU A 97 -1.16 -13.02 2.18
CA GLU A 97 -1.49 -13.55 3.49
C GLU A 97 -3.00 -13.83 3.64
N GLU A 98 -3.84 -12.87 3.23
CA GLU A 98 -5.30 -13.03 3.29
C GLU A 98 -5.79 -14.15 2.35
N LEU A 99 -5.29 -14.22 1.11
CA LEU A 99 -5.63 -15.28 0.17
C LEU A 99 -5.19 -16.65 0.68
N THR A 100 -4.02 -16.73 1.33
CA THR A 100 -3.54 -17.97 1.95
C THR A 100 -4.45 -18.42 3.08
N ARG A 101 -4.91 -17.48 3.91
CA ARG A 101 -5.88 -17.74 4.99
C ARG A 101 -7.24 -18.19 4.47
N GLN A 102 -7.70 -17.60 3.37
CA GLN A 102 -8.94 -18.01 2.72
C GLN A 102 -8.80 -19.42 2.13
N LEU A 103 -7.70 -19.69 1.44
CA LEU A 103 -7.43 -21.01 0.87
C LEU A 103 -7.35 -22.10 1.95
N SER A 104 -6.72 -21.85 3.10
CA SER A 104 -6.68 -22.83 4.20
C SER A 104 -8.06 -23.11 4.76
N ARG A 105 -8.87 -22.06 4.97
CA ARG A 105 -10.26 -22.19 5.44
C ARG A 105 -11.13 -22.97 4.46
N GLU A 106 -10.99 -22.71 3.16
CA GLU A 106 -11.75 -23.44 2.14
C GLU A 106 -11.31 -24.91 2.05
N ARG A 107 -10.01 -25.20 2.21
CA ARG A 107 -9.52 -26.59 2.31
C ARG A 107 -10.15 -27.33 3.50
N GLU A 108 -10.21 -26.70 4.67
CA GLU A 108 -10.88 -27.28 5.85
C GLU A 108 -12.38 -27.54 5.60
N ARG A 109 -13.07 -26.59 4.95
CA ARG A 109 -14.49 -26.73 4.59
C ARG A 109 -14.72 -27.89 3.62
N VAL A 110 -13.88 -28.03 2.59
CA VAL A 110 -13.97 -29.14 1.63
C VAL A 110 -13.70 -30.47 2.32
N LEU A 111 -12.70 -30.55 3.21
CA LEU A 111 -12.45 -31.76 4.00
C LEU A 111 -13.65 -32.13 4.87
N TYR A 112 -14.26 -31.16 5.55
CA TYR A 112 -15.45 -31.40 6.36
C TYR A 112 -16.65 -31.85 5.51
N ALA A 113 -16.89 -31.21 4.37
CA ALA A 113 -17.94 -31.61 3.43
C ALA A 113 -17.73 -33.03 2.91
N SER A 114 -16.48 -33.39 2.56
CA SER A 114 -16.11 -34.74 2.11
C SER A 114 -16.43 -35.80 3.18
N MET A 115 -16.18 -35.49 4.46
CA MET A 115 -16.49 -36.39 5.57
C MET A 115 -18.00 -36.61 5.73
N ILE A 116 -18.80 -35.55 5.63
CA ILE A 116 -20.27 -35.65 5.70
C ILE A 116 -20.82 -36.44 4.51
N ALA A 117 -20.31 -36.19 3.31
CA ALA A 117 -20.74 -36.86 2.09
C ALA A 117 -20.57 -38.38 2.19
N ARG A 118 -19.40 -38.84 2.67
CA ARG A 118 -19.17 -40.28 2.94
C ARG A 118 -20.21 -40.86 3.90
N ARG A 119 -20.55 -40.14 4.98
CA ARG A 119 -21.59 -40.58 5.94
C ARG A 119 -22.98 -40.69 5.32
N LYS A 120 -23.23 -39.99 4.22
CA LYS A 120 -24.48 -40.00 3.47
C LYS A 120 -24.42 -40.84 2.19
N ASN A 121 -23.36 -41.65 1.99
CA ASN A 121 -23.12 -42.42 0.77
C ASN A 121 -23.05 -41.58 -0.51
N ILE A 122 -22.56 -40.34 -0.41
CA ILE A 122 -22.26 -39.47 -1.54
C ILE A 122 -20.75 -39.53 -1.79
N ASP A 123 -20.35 -39.67 -3.07
CA ASP A 123 -18.93 -39.69 -3.45
C ASP A 123 -18.30 -38.30 -3.28
N PRO A 124 -17.27 -38.13 -2.42
CA PRO A 124 -16.62 -36.85 -2.23
C PRO A 124 -15.80 -36.35 -3.43
N ALA A 125 -15.50 -37.21 -4.40
CA ALA A 125 -14.81 -36.81 -5.62
C ALA A 125 -15.63 -35.75 -6.41
N GLU A 126 -16.95 -35.72 -6.23
CA GLU A 126 -17.85 -34.72 -6.82
C GLU A 126 -17.54 -33.27 -6.36
N PHE A 127 -16.81 -33.07 -5.25
CA PHE A 127 -16.39 -31.73 -4.79
C PHE A 127 -15.00 -31.31 -5.31
N LEU A 128 -14.23 -32.24 -5.89
CA LEU A 128 -12.84 -32.01 -6.30
C LEU A 128 -12.71 -31.72 -7.80
N GLU A 129 -13.66 -32.17 -8.62
CA GLU A 129 -13.77 -31.75 -10.02
C GLU A 129 -14.28 -30.31 -10.11
N GLU A 130 -13.92 -29.60 -11.20
CA GLU A 130 -14.38 -28.23 -11.46
C GLU A 130 -15.87 -28.10 -11.16
N THR A 131 -16.20 -27.20 -10.23
CA THR A 131 -17.56 -27.05 -9.71
C THR A 131 -18.53 -26.93 -10.88
N PRO A 132 -19.61 -27.74 -10.95
CA PRO A 132 -20.52 -27.75 -12.10
C PRO A 132 -21.22 -26.40 -12.34
N LEU A 133 -21.16 -25.48 -11.38
CA LEU A 133 -21.62 -24.09 -11.48
C LEU A 133 -20.89 -23.28 -12.57
N PHE A 134 -19.65 -23.64 -12.91
CA PHE A 134 -18.84 -22.93 -13.90
C PHE A 134 -18.61 -23.71 -15.20
N ARG A 135 -19.31 -24.84 -15.41
CA ARG A 135 -19.31 -25.49 -16.74
C ARG A 135 -19.87 -24.49 -17.76
N LYS A 136 -19.00 -23.89 -18.58
CA LYS A 136 -19.41 -23.35 -19.88
C LYS A 136 -20.17 -24.46 -20.58
N ALA A 137 -21.40 -24.18 -21.04
CA ALA A 137 -22.29 -25.16 -21.65
C ALA A 137 -21.52 -26.00 -22.70
N GLY A 138 -21.13 -27.22 -22.32
CA GLY A 138 -20.47 -28.16 -23.21
C GLY A 138 -21.47 -28.54 -24.30
N LYS A 139 -21.04 -28.46 -25.56
CA LYS A 139 -21.85 -28.85 -26.72
C LYS A 139 -22.53 -30.20 -26.46
N ALA A 140 -23.85 -30.22 -26.55
CA ALA A 140 -24.67 -31.40 -26.33
C ALA A 140 -24.10 -32.61 -27.10
N ALA A 141 -23.82 -33.69 -26.37
CA ALA A 141 -23.40 -34.95 -26.98
C ALA A 141 -24.50 -35.42 -27.95
N LYS A 142 -24.12 -35.65 -29.21
CA LYS A 142 -25.01 -36.15 -30.25
C LYS A 142 -25.43 -37.57 -29.86
N VAL A 143 -26.69 -37.74 -29.49
CA VAL A 143 -27.28 -39.06 -29.23
C VAL A 143 -27.23 -39.85 -30.54
N ILE A 144 -26.32 -40.83 -30.62
CA ILE A 144 -26.29 -41.79 -31.73
C ILE A 144 -27.40 -42.81 -31.43
N LYS A 145 -28.50 -42.72 -32.18
CA LYS A 145 -29.53 -43.77 -32.18
C LYS A 145 -28.94 -45.00 -32.86
N LEU A 146 -28.80 -46.09 -32.11
CA LEU A 146 -28.52 -47.40 -32.69
C LEU A 146 -29.75 -47.90 -33.44
N PRO A 147 -29.60 -48.52 -34.62
CA PRO A 147 -30.72 -49.06 -35.37
C PRO A 147 -31.34 -50.22 -34.61
N SER A 148 -32.65 -50.12 -34.36
CA SER A 148 -33.49 -51.21 -33.89
C SER A 148 -33.43 -52.35 -34.90
N LYS A 149 -33.03 -53.55 -34.45
CA LYS A 149 -33.17 -54.78 -35.23
C LYS A 149 -34.65 -54.97 -35.56
N GLU A 150 -34.97 -54.92 -36.84
CA GLU A 150 -36.19 -55.54 -37.35
C GLU A 150 -35.97 -57.05 -37.42
N THR A 151 -37.06 -57.78 -37.21
CA THR A 151 -37.27 -59.25 -37.17
C THR A 151 -36.95 -59.95 -35.86
#